data_AF-A0A220UR61-F1
#
_entry.id   AF-A0A220UR61-F1
#
_cell.length_a   1.000
_cell.length_b   1.000
_cell.length_c   1.000
_cell.angle_alpha   90.00
_cell.angle_beta   90.00
_cell.angle_gamma   90.00
#
_symmetry.space_group_name_H-M   'P 1'
#
loop_
_entity.id
_entity.type
_entity.pdbx_description
1 polymer ?
#
loop_
_entity_poly.entity_id
_entity_poly.type
_entity_poly.pdbx_seq_one_letter_code
_entity_poly.pdbx_strand_id
1 'polypeptide(L)'
;MEKDPWKNNTVTNKNKLWFYVLLGILVLYVISGNKTPDQSKTNSTQIQKKEVINSEPSQYLITQCRDNISSATLYKKERLNYIGSDAGNVVIVYLNDFGKAFKFRCIGNNIQLYAEGSGSWVTM
;
A
#
# COMPACT_ATOMS: atom_id res chain seq x y z
N MET A 1 58.28 10.59 -8.82
CA MET A 1 57.76 9.36 -8.19
C MET A 1 56.38 9.70 -7.64
N GLU A 2 55.34 9.32 -8.38
CA GLU A 2 53.95 9.70 -8.10
C GLU A 2 53.43 8.86 -6.93
N LYS A 3 52.96 9.50 -5.85
CA LYS A 3 52.37 8.79 -4.71
C LYS A 3 50.93 8.46 -5.08
N ASP A 4 50.67 7.17 -5.32
CA ASP A 4 49.33 6.65 -5.53
C ASP A 4 48.44 6.98 -4.30
N PRO A 5 47.42 7.85 -4.46
CA PRO A 5 46.57 8.29 -3.37
C PRO A 5 45.58 7.21 -2.90
N TRP A 6 45.49 6.07 -3.59
CA TRP A 6 44.51 5.02 -3.32
C TRP A 6 45.04 3.86 -2.48
N LYS A 7 46.35 3.83 -2.22
CA LYS A 7 47.02 2.70 -1.54
C LYS A 7 46.54 2.45 -0.09
N ASN A 8 45.81 3.40 0.50
CA ASN A 8 45.44 3.38 1.91
C ASN A 8 43.93 3.21 2.15
N ASN A 9 43.11 3.16 1.09
CA ASN A 9 41.66 3.01 1.23
C ASN A 9 41.26 1.54 1.32
N THR A 10 41.84 0.82 2.30
CA THR A 10 41.28 -0.46 2.71
C THR A 10 40.01 -0.16 3.48
N VAL A 11 38.85 -0.24 2.80
CA VAL A 11 37.53 -0.14 3.43
C VAL A 11 37.43 -1.27 4.46
N THR A 12 37.79 -0.95 5.70
CA THR A 12 37.74 -1.91 6.78
C THR A 12 36.27 -2.13 7.08
N ASN A 13 35.76 -3.31 6.72
CA ASN A 13 34.35 -3.70 6.84
C ASN A 13 33.99 -3.92 8.32
N LYS A 14 34.02 -2.85 9.13
CA LYS A 14 33.72 -2.86 10.56
C LYS A 14 32.23 -3.04 10.86
N ASN A 15 31.37 -2.93 9.85
CA ASN A 15 29.91 -2.95 10.01
C ASN A 15 29.24 -4.23 9.49
N LYS A 16 30.01 -5.20 8.95
CA LYS A 16 29.44 -6.48 8.49
C LYS A 16 28.69 -7.21 9.60
N LEU A 17 29.26 -7.19 10.81
CA LEU A 17 28.68 -7.82 11.99
C LEU A 17 27.34 -7.17 12.37
N TRP A 18 27.27 -5.84 12.32
CA TRP A 18 26.03 -5.09 12.59
C TRP A 18 24.93 -5.44 11.60
N PHE A 19 25.25 -5.64 10.32
CA PHE A 19 24.29 -6.09 9.32
C PHE A 19 23.71 -7.46 9.64
N TYR A 20 24.54 -8.42 10.06
CA TYR A 20 24.06 -9.76 10.45
C TYR A 20 23.21 -9.73 11.73
N VAL A 21 23.56 -8.88 12.71
CA VAL A 21 22.76 -8.68 13.92
C VAL A 21 21.39 -8.11 13.58
N LEU A 22 21.34 -7.07 12.73
CA LEU A 22 20.09 -6.42 12.33
C LEU A 22 19.19 -7.37 11.53
N LEU A 23 19.77 -8.18 10.64
CA LEU A 23 19.07 -9.22 9.89
C LEU A 23 18.48 -10.30 10.82
N GLY A 24 19.26 -10.73 11.83
CA GLY A 24 18.82 -11.74 12.80
C GLY A 24 17.63 -11.29 13.65
N ILE A 25 17.64 -10.04 14.12
CA ILE A 25 16.52 -9.46 14.88
C ILE A 25 15.26 -9.42 14.02
N LEU A 26 15.38 -9.06 12.73
CA LEU A 26 14.25 -8.93 11.82
C LEU A 26 13.60 -10.30 11.54
N VAL A 27 14.41 -11.36 11.37
CA VAL A 27 13.93 -12.73 11.21
C VAL A 27 13.22 -13.23 12.49
N LEU A 28 13.79 -12.98 13.67
CA LEU A 28 13.18 -13.36 14.95
C LEU A 28 11.84 -12.64 15.19
N TYR A 29 11.72 -11.39 14.78
CA TYR A 29 10.48 -10.62 14.86
C TYR A 29 9.38 -11.22 13.97
N VAL A 30 9.71 -11.59 12.73
CA VAL A 30 8.76 -12.22 11.80
C VAL A 30 8.29 -13.59 12.32
N ILE A 31 9.18 -14.40 12.89
CA ILE A 31 8.83 -15.73 13.43
C ILE A 31 7.99 -15.61 14.72
N SER A 32 8.26 -14.60 15.56
CA SER A 32 7.54 -14.42 16.83
C SER A 32 6.19 -13.70 16.68
N GLY A 33 5.87 -13.17 15.49
CA GLY A 33 4.69 -12.34 15.23
C GLY A 33 3.33 -13.04 15.21
N ASN A 34 3.25 -14.38 15.36
CA ASN A 34 1.98 -15.12 15.35
C ASN A 34 1.73 -15.92 16.64
N LYS A 35 1.68 -15.25 17.79
CA LYS A 35 1.02 -15.80 18.98
C LYS A 35 -0.06 -14.85 19.46
N THR A 36 -1.22 -14.95 18.81
CA THR A 36 -2.49 -14.49 19.40
C THR A 36 -2.70 -15.28 20.69
N PRO A 37 -2.95 -14.64 21.85
CA PRO A 37 -3.37 -15.37 23.03
C PRO A 37 -4.73 -16.00 22.77
N ASP A 38 -4.83 -17.31 22.98
CA ASP A 38 -6.11 -18.02 23.09
C ASP A 38 -6.99 -17.31 24.11
N GLN A 39 -8.00 -16.58 23.65
CA GLN A 39 -9.09 -16.10 24.49
C GLN A 39 -10.28 -17.03 24.29
N SER A 40 -10.17 -18.20 24.93
CA SER A 40 -11.34 -18.98 25.33
C SER A 40 -12.23 -18.09 26.19
N LYS A 41 -13.41 -17.75 25.67
CA LYS A 41 -14.64 -17.53 26.44
C LYS A 41 -15.84 -17.72 25.51
N THR A 42 -16.47 -18.88 25.69
CA THR A 42 -17.78 -19.26 25.19
C THR A 42 -18.78 -18.11 25.26
N ASN A 43 -19.25 -17.64 24.11
CA ASN A 43 -20.61 -17.15 23.96
C ASN A 43 -21.03 -17.38 22.50
N SER A 44 -22.02 -18.27 22.38
CA SER A 44 -22.74 -18.61 21.16
C SER A 44 -23.23 -17.35 20.46
N THR A 45 -22.47 -16.89 19.48
CA THR A 45 -22.99 -16.06 18.40
C THR A 45 -22.38 -16.62 17.15
N GLN A 46 -23.22 -17.28 16.37
CA GLN A 46 -22.94 -17.76 15.02
C GLN A 46 -22.48 -16.55 14.20
N ILE A 47 -21.17 -16.28 14.23
CA ILE A 47 -20.53 -15.33 13.31
C ILE A 47 -20.75 -15.97 11.95
N GLN A 48 -21.77 -15.50 11.25
CA GLN A 48 -21.81 -15.61 9.81
C GLN A 48 -20.48 -15.06 9.35
N LYS A 49 -19.58 -15.98 8.97
CA LYS A 49 -18.43 -15.70 8.15
C LYS A 49 -19.06 -14.98 6.95
N LYS A 50 -19.07 -13.63 6.97
CA LYS A 50 -19.31 -12.86 5.77
C LYS A 50 -18.21 -13.36 4.85
N GLU A 51 -18.56 -14.27 3.95
CA GLU A 51 -17.90 -14.32 2.67
C GLU A 51 -17.86 -12.86 2.24
N VAL A 52 -16.66 -12.29 2.26
CA VAL A 52 -16.36 -11.15 1.42
C VAL A 52 -16.51 -11.74 0.03
N ILE A 53 -17.75 -11.74 -0.45
CA ILE A 53 -18.05 -11.96 -1.84
C ILE A 53 -17.24 -10.85 -2.49
N ASN A 54 -16.13 -11.23 -3.12
CA ASN A 54 -15.33 -10.35 -3.99
C ASN A 54 -16.19 -10.05 -5.22
N SER A 55 -17.37 -9.48 -5.02
CA SER A 55 -18.22 -8.99 -6.08
C SER A 55 -17.52 -7.77 -6.61
N GLU A 56 -17.09 -7.86 -7.86
CA GLU A 56 -16.59 -6.72 -8.58
C GLU A 56 -17.59 -5.56 -8.44
N PRO A 57 -17.12 -4.32 -8.14
CA PRO A 57 -18.01 -3.19 -7.97
C PRO A 57 -18.88 -3.00 -9.21
N SER A 58 -20.15 -2.64 -9.02
CA SER A 58 -21.04 -2.40 -10.16
C SER A 58 -20.48 -1.26 -11.03
N GLN A 59 -20.75 -1.32 -12.34
CA GLN A 59 -20.32 -0.27 -13.28
C GLN A 59 -20.82 1.13 -12.89
N TYR A 60 -21.96 1.20 -12.19
CA TYR A 60 -22.49 2.41 -11.60
C TYR A 60 -21.53 3.00 -10.54
N LEU A 61 -21.06 2.19 -9.59
CA LEU A 61 -20.12 2.62 -8.55
C LEU A 61 -18.78 3.06 -9.15
N ILE A 62 -18.31 2.36 -10.19
CA ILE A 62 -17.09 2.74 -10.93
C ILE A 62 -17.27 4.11 -11.60
N THR A 63 -18.40 4.32 -12.27
CA THR A 63 -18.73 5.60 -12.91
C THR A 63 -18.84 6.74 -11.90
N GLN A 64 -19.54 6.52 -10.78
CA GLN A 64 -19.62 7.53 -9.71
C GLN A 64 -18.26 7.88 -9.14
N CYS A 65 -17.39 6.88 -8.91
CA CYS A 65 -16.04 7.13 -8.42
C CYS A 65 -15.23 7.97 -9.42
N ARG A 66 -15.31 7.67 -10.73
CA ARG A 66 -14.70 8.48 -11.80
C ARG A 66 -15.22 9.92 -11.78
N ASP A 67 -16.53 10.09 -11.63
CA ASP A 67 -17.18 11.39 -11.62
C ASP A 67 -16.74 12.23 -10.42
N ASN A 68 -16.72 11.63 -9.23
CA ASN A 68 -16.27 12.28 -8.00
C ASN A 68 -14.80 12.71 -8.11
N ILE A 69 -13.91 11.83 -8.57
CA ILE A 69 -12.49 12.17 -8.77
C ILE A 69 -12.35 13.29 -9.80
N SER A 70 -13.01 13.17 -10.95
CA SER A 70 -12.97 14.18 -12.00
C SER A 70 -13.46 15.55 -11.50
N SER A 71 -14.51 15.58 -10.67
CA SER A 71 -15.01 16.80 -10.05
C SER A 71 -14.03 17.39 -9.04
N ALA A 72 -13.37 16.55 -8.24
CA ALA A 72 -12.45 17.01 -7.19
C ALA A 72 -11.09 17.47 -7.73
N THR A 73 -10.62 16.89 -8.84
CA THR A 73 -9.27 17.14 -9.38
C THR A 73 -9.25 17.85 -10.72
N LEU A 74 -10.41 18.01 -11.37
CA LEU A 74 -10.56 18.45 -12.76
C LEU A 74 -9.87 17.53 -13.79
N TYR A 75 -9.55 16.30 -13.40
CA TYR A 75 -8.99 15.32 -14.32
C TYR A 75 -10.04 14.85 -15.32
N LYS A 76 -9.59 14.62 -16.56
CA LYS A 76 -10.43 14.10 -17.62
C LYS A 76 -10.85 12.65 -17.32
N LYS A 77 -12.16 12.36 -17.39
CA LYS A 77 -12.74 11.07 -17.00
C LYS A 77 -12.18 9.89 -17.78
N GLU A 78 -11.87 10.11 -19.06
CA GLU A 78 -11.30 9.11 -19.97
C GLU A 78 -9.87 8.66 -19.57
N ARG A 79 -9.20 9.42 -18.72
CA ARG A 79 -7.85 9.09 -18.20
C ARG A 79 -7.86 8.41 -16.84
N LEU A 80 -9.02 8.33 -16.21
CA LEU A 80 -9.22 7.67 -14.92
C LEU A 80 -9.58 6.21 -15.21
N ASN A 81 -8.71 5.25 -14.95
CA ASN A 81 -8.97 3.84 -15.26
C ASN A 81 -9.22 3.04 -13.98
N TYR A 82 -10.29 2.23 -13.98
CA TYR A 82 -10.53 1.26 -12.93
C TYR A 82 -9.46 0.16 -12.97
N ILE A 83 -8.89 -0.17 -11.81
CA ILE A 83 -7.83 -1.19 -11.69
C ILE A 83 -8.17 -2.31 -10.71
N GLY A 84 -9.31 -2.24 -10.03
CA GLY A 84 -9.72 -3.24 -9.05
C GLY A 84 -10.43 -2.64 -7.84
N SER A 85 -10.63 -3.48 -6.83
CA SER A 85 -11.21 -3.06 -5.55
C SER A 85 -10.27 -3.31 -4.38
N ASP A 86 -10.35 -2.47 -3.36
CA ASP A 86 -9.61 -2.58 -2.11
C ASP A 86 -10.58 -2.56 -0.93
N ALA A 87 -10.70 -3.68 -0.23
CA ALA A 87 -11.71 -3.91 0.82
C ALA A 87 -13.14 -3.55 0.38
N GLY A 88 -13.48 -3.84 -0.88
CA GLY A 88 -14.79 -3.54 -1.49
C GLY A 88 -14.94 -2.11 -2.03
N ASN A 89 -13.91 -1.26 -1.89
CA ASN A 89 -13.91 0.11 -2.41
C ASN A 89 -13.33 0.16 -3.82
N VAL A 90 -13.90 0.98 -4.70
CA VAL A 90 -13.41 1.15 -6.07
C VAL A 90 -12.04 1.81 -6.05
N VAL A 91 -11.07 1.22 -6.76
CA VAL A 91 -9.74 1.79 -6.97
C VAL A 91 -9.57 2.22 -8.42
N ILE A 92 -9.15 3.47 -8.61
CA ILE A 92 -8.95 4.10 -9.91
C ILE A 92 -7.52 4.62 -10.01
N VAL A 93 -6.89 4.49 -11.17
CA VAL A 93 -5.60 5.10 -11.47
C VAL A 93 -5.76 6.19 -12.53
N TYR A 94 -5.09 7.32 -12.32
CA TYR A 94 -4.90 8.35 -13.33
C TYR A 94 -3.46 8.31 -13.82
N LEU A 95 -3.23 8.24 -15.13
CA LEU A 95 -1.90 8.38 -15.73
C LEU A 95 -1.80 9.74 -16.42
N ASN A 96 -0.88 10.59 -15.96
CA ASN A 96 -0.65 11.90 -16.56
C ASN A 96 0.26 11.82 -17.81
N ASP A 97 0.41 12.94 -18.52
CA ASP A 97 1.19 12.99 -19.78
C ASP A 97 2.69 12.80 -19.58
N PHE A 98 3.15 12.88 -18.34
CA PHE A 98 4.54 12.65 -17.93
C PHE A 98 4.78 11.21 -17.44
N GLY A 99 3.80 10.31 -17.58
CA GLY A 99 3.91 8.92 -17.14
C GLY A 99 3.80 8.72 -15.63
N LYS A 100 3.40 9.75 -14.86
CA LYS A 100 3.13 9.61 -13.42
C LYS A 100 1.72 9.08 -13.20
N ALA A 101 1.63 8.04 -12.36
CA ALA A 101 0.37 7.43 -11.96
C ALA A 101 -0.07 7.96 -10.59
N PHE A 102 -1.36 8.21 -10.44
CA PHE A 102 -1.98 8.59 -9.17
C PHE A 102 -3.12 7.61 -8.88
N LYS A 103 -3.08 6.96 -7.72
CA LYS A 103 -4.11 5.99 -7.32
C LYS A 103 -5.11 6.66 -6.39
N PHE A 104 -6.38 6.42 -6.65
CA PHE A 104 -7.51 6.90 -5.89
C PHE A 104 -8.34 5.73 -5.40
N ARG A 105 -8.92 5.86 -4.22
CA ARG A 105 -9.89 4.92 -3.66
C ARG A 105 -11.15 5.68 -3.26
N CYS A 106 -12.31 5.21 -3.71
CA CYS A 106 -13.59 5.80 -3.34
C CYS A 106 -14.27 5.00 -2.24
N ILE A 107 -14.53 5.65 -1.10
CA ILE A 107 -15.22 5.08 0.06
C ILE A 107 -16.55 5.82 0.22
N GLY A 108 -17.61 5.26 -0.35
CA GLY A 108 -18.88 5.97 -0.52
C GLY A 108 -18.66 7.24 -1.35
N ASN A 109 -18.94 8.41 -0.75
CA ASN A 109 -18.76 9.72 -1.39
C ASN A 109 -17.36 10.34 -1.17
N ASN A 110 -16.53 9.72 -0.33
CA ASN A 110 -15.20 10.25 -0.03
C ASN A 110 -14.16 9.69 -1.01
N ILE A 111 -13.21 10.53 -1.39
CA ILE A 111 -12.08 10.15 -2.25
C ILE A 111 -10.82 10.17 -1.40
N GLN A 112 -10.01 9.14 -1.55
CA GLN A 112 -8.68 9.09 -0.95
C GLN A 112 -7.63 8.94 -2.04
N LEU A 113 -6.57 9.73 -1.94
CA LEU A 113 -5.37 9.63 -2.77
C LEU A 113 -4.35 8.73 -2.06
N TYR A 114 -3.72 7.83 -2.82
CA TYR A 114 -2.60 7.05 -2.31
C TYR A 114 -1.32 7.89 -2.31
N ALA A 115 -0.78 8.14 -1.13
CA ALA A 115 0.51 8.80 -0.95
C ALA A 115 1.63 7.75 -1.00
N GLU A 116 2.24 7.57 -2.17
CA GLU A 116 3.26 6.53 -2.39
C GLU A 116 4.45 6.63 -1.41
N GLY A 117 4.86 7.84 -1.04
CA GLY A 117 5.97 8.06 -0.11
C GLY A 117 5.69 7.62 1.32
N SER A 118 4.42 7.58 1.75
CA SER A 118 4.02 7.17 3.11
C SER A 118 3.27 5.83 3.13
N GLY A 119 3.03 5.21 1.98
CA GLY A 119 2.26 3.97 1.85
C GLY A 119 0.84 4.08 2.40
N SER A 120 0.26 5.28 2.41
CA SER A 120 -0.97 5.59 3.13
C SER A 120 -2.03 6.21 2.21
N TRP A 121 -3.30 6.02 2.57
CA TRP A 121 -4.43 6.70 1.92
C TRP A 121 -4.73 8.01 2.64
N VAL A 122 -4.79 9.11 1.88
CA VAL A 122 -5.06 10.46 2.38
C VAL A 122 -6.38 10.94 1.80
N THR A 123 -7.32 11.33 2.66
CA THR A 123 -8.59 11.94 2.21
C THR A 123 -8.31 13.25 1.49
N MET A 124 -8.94 13.43 0.33
CA MET A 124 -8.85 14.64 -0.49
C MET A 124 -9.88 15.70 -0.09
#